data_AF-A0A7Y3N4X3-F1
#
_entry.id   AF-A0A7Y3N4X3-F1
#
_cell.length_a   1.000
_cell.length_b   1.000
_cell.length_c   1.000
_cell.angle_alpha   90.00
_cell.angle_beta   90.00
_cell.angle_gamma   90.00
#
_symmetry.space_group_name_H-M   'P 1'
#
loop_
_entity.id
_entity.type
_entity.pdbx_description
1 polymer ?
#
loop_
_entity_poly.entity_id
_entity_poly.type
_entity_poly.pdbx_seq_one_letter_code
_entity_poly.pdbx_strand_id
1 'polypeptide(L)'
;MNIFFSVVIHTANILGIFTDPFEFEGDYGPEANPVRQKVFELVLAKEHLFRNLSDSEVRRWMQKVGTDDIAVKNYRNLLVAQGIERDQEYGPILSELVTPELLDAIREKQQKLQSFTERDLHHILHFLDRYSSRKVFRFFRNNPPELLSLDKILRDKAAREGKSFALPILSSTQGLKGQNSFELKKDLLDSVFTEETLSVTKSEAILTNAIRKLDKNFLKRFLGDSANTQDLEVFCSPAGQAFFYWIYHALNLHLVSTDSSLIRQINNVKDVFARTLGNPSAKANAFKEKLLAADSSVVFTQESDLILPEVLMQDELFLPIDKQNPQDGCFIFLRRDVWEPNYEMIAIEGYEGFKEGKMNAILAARKKTGEKFLLSSCHGHSTKAEDGRLQISLVMEKFFQLSKKPENANLQLLIGIDANTKTEEDVKKLREHFDTLGLVATSVGPTTIKRRMVTAQHSKMGRVAIDEEDYLITLKPKSGGRFLLTHPTVGFKKEMPDINQYLPSQDNQSDHYPVGVTIVPCLP
;
A
#
# COMPACT_ATOMS: atom_id res chain seq x y z
N MET A 1 12.15 -4.57 -47.80
CA MET A 1 11.16 -4.95 -46.77
C MET A 1 11.35 -4.01 -45.59
N ASN A 2 10.47 -3.03 -45.41
CA ASN A 2 10.48 -2.15 -44.25
C ASN A 2 10.04 -2.97 -43.04
N ILE A 3 11.00 -3.42 -42.22
CA ILE A 3 10.70 -4.01 -40.92
C ILE A 3 10.17 -2.85 -40.07
N PHE A 4 8.85 -2.84 -39.85
CA PHE A 4 8.23 -1.91 -38.89
C PHE A 4 8.89 -2.15 -37.54
N PHE A 5 9.66 -1.17 -37.10
CA PHE A 5 10.26 -1.13 -35.78
C PHE A 5 9.14 -0.85 -34.78
N SER A 6 8.91 -1.78 -33.87
CA SER A 6 8.07 -1.58 -32.70
C SER A 6 8.69 -2.29 -31.51
N VAL A 7 8.77 -1.60 -30.37
CA VAL A 7 9.13 -2.20 -29.08
C VAL A 7 7.98 -1.87 -28.14
N VAL A 8 7.39 -2.90 -27.53
CA VAL A 8 6.34 -2.71 -26.53
C VAL A 8 6.99 -2.61 -25.15
N ILE A 9 6.65 -1.56 -24.40
CA ILE A 9 7.21 -1.30 -23.09
C ILE A 9 6.10 -1.17 -22.06
N HIS A 10 6.33 -1.65 -20.84
CA HIS A 10 5.38 -1.57 -19.74
C HIS A 10 6.04 -1.05 -18.46
N THR A 11 5.29 -0.30 -17.65
CA THR A 11 5.61 -0.02 -16.25
C THR A 11 4.48 -0.52 -15.37
N ALA A 12 4.81 -1.04 -14.20
CA ALA A 12 3.82 -1.53 -13.25
C ALA A 12 4.32 -1.40 -11.82
N ASN A 13 3.57 -0.68 -10.99
CA ASN A 13 3.58 -0.91 -9.56
C ASN A 13 2.90 -2.26 -9.28
N ILE A 14 3.66 -3.20 -8.71
CA ILE A 14 3.20 -4.56 -8.41
C ILE A 14 3.44 -4.73 -6.93
N LEU A 15 2.46 -4.35 -6.11
CA LEU A 15 2.50 -4.55 -4.67
C LEU A 15 2.82 -6.03 -4.37
N GLY A 16 4.09 -6.33 -4.12
CA GLY A 16 4.58 -7.70 -4.02
C GLY A 16 3.91 -8.41 -2.85
N ILE A 17 3.92 -7.75 -1.70
CA ILE A 17 3.36 -8.27 -0.46
C ILE A 17 1.96 -7.68 -0.23
N PHE A 18 0.94 -8.42 -0.64
CA PHE A 18 -0.46 -8.10 -0.35
C PHE A 18 -1.05 -9.16 0.59
N THR A 19 -1.15 -8.83 1.88
CA THR A 19 -1.45 -9.81 2.95
C THR A 19 -2.76 -9.55 3.69
N ASP A 20 -3.45 -8.46 3.39
CA ASP A 20 -4.69 -8.07 4.05
C ASP A 20 -5.90 -8.30 3.13
N PRO A 21 -6.67 -9.39 3.32
CA PRO A 21 -7.86 -9.67 2.51
C PRO A 21 -8.98 -8.62 2.69
N PHE A 22 -8.87 -7.72 3.65
CA PHE A 22 -9.87 -6.72 4.03
C PHE A 22 -9.33 -5.28 3.86
N GLU A 23 -8.20 -5.07 3.15
CA GLU A 23 -7.63 -3.72 3.00
C GLU A 23 -8.43 -2.83 2.05
N PHE A 24 -8.84 -3.36 0.90
CA PHE A 24 -9.47 -2.61 -0.19
C PHE A 24 -10.86 -3.13 -0.53
N GLU A 25 -11.74 -2.31 -1.08
CA GLU A 25 -13.09 -2.75 -1.48
C GLU A 25 -13.00 -3.85 -2.55
N GLY A 26 -12.43 -3.57 -3.72
CA GLY A 26 -12.01 -4.52 -4.76
C GLY A 26 -13.02 -5.61 -5.17
N ASP A 27 -12.59 -6.50 -6.06
CA ASP A 27 -13.36 -7.71 -6.42
C ASP A 27 -12.54 -8.98 -6.16
N TYR A 28 -12.92 -9.71 -5.12
CA TYR A 28 -12.23 -10.90 -4.64
C TYR A 28 -12.97 -12.18 -5.05
N GLY A 29 -14.01 -12.03 -5.88
CA GLY A 29 -14.87 -13.09 -6.36
C GLY A 29 -16.17 -13.24 -5.55
N PRO A 30 -17.17 -13.92 -6.15
CA PRO A 30 -18.53 -13.99 -5.62
C PRO A 30 -18.63 -14.69 -4.27
N GLU A 31 -17.70 -15.59 -3.94
CA GLU A 31 -17.66 -16.27 -2.64
C GLU A 31 -17.12 -15.39 -1.52
N ALA A 32 -16.17 -14.50 -1.83
CA ALA A 32 -15.49 -13.69 -0.82
C ALA A 32 -16.20 -12.35 -0.57
N ASN A 33 -16.70 -11.70 -1.63
CA ASN A 33 -17.24 -10.33 -1.54
C ASN A 33 -18.38 -10.15 -0.53
N PRO A 34 -19.41 -11.03 -0.45
CA PRO A 34 -20.49 -10.85 0.52
C PRO A 34 -20.02 -10.93 1.98
N VAL A 35 -19.09 -11.84 2.27
CA VAL A 35 -18.52 -12.00 3.62
C VAL A 35 -17.66 -10.79 3.97
N ARG A 36 -16.85 -10.30 3.02
CA ARG A 36 -16.03 -9.10 3.19
C ARG A 36 -16.89 -7.87 3.48
N GLN A 37 -17.98 -7.68 2.75
CA GLN A 37 -18.94 -6.61 3.00
C GLN A 37 -19.54 -6.69 4.41
N LYS A 38 -19.96 -7.88 4.85
CA LYS A 38 -20.47 -8.08 6.22
C LYS A 38 -19.43 -7.74 7.28
N VAL A 39 -18.17 -8.16 7.09
CA VAL A 39 -17.06 -7.80 8.00
C VAL A 39 -16.83 -6.29 8.01
N PHE A 40 -16.81 -5.66 6.84
CA PHE A 40 -16.63 -4.21 6.72
C PHE A 40 -17.69 -3.44 7.49
N GLU A 41 -18.96 -3.80 7.35
CA GLU A 41 -20.05 -3.15 8.08
C GLU A 41 -19.91 -3.25 9.60
N LEU A 42 -19.33 -4.34 10.11
CA LEU A 42 -19.10 -4.57 11.54
C LEU A 42 -17.92 -3.77 12.08
N VAL A 43 -16.85 -3.60 11.32
CA VAL A 43 -15.59 -2.99 11.81
C VAL A 43 -15.45 -1.51 11.44
N LEU A 44 -16.25 -1.01 10.49
CA LEU A 44 -16.14 0.32 9.93
C LEU A 44 -16.64 1.43 10.86
N ALA A 45 -15.81 2.46 11.03
CA ALA A 45 -16.18 3.71 11.70
C ALA A 45 -16.97 4.60 10.75
N LYS A 46 -18.22 4.92 11.10
CA LYS A 46 -19.08 5.80 10.29
C LYS A 46 -18.52 7.22 10.24
N GLU A 47 -17.90 7.70 11.31
CA GLU A 47 -17.21 8.99 11.37
C GLU A 47 -16.19 9.14 10.23
N HIS A 48 -15.30 8.16 10.06
CA HIS A 48 -14.25 8.23 9.02
C HIS A 48 -14.80 7.98 7.62
N LEU A 49 -15.76 7.06 7.46
CA LEU A 49 -16.42 6.85 6.17
C LEU A 49 -17.03 8.16 5.65
N PHE A 50 -17.81 8.86 6.47
CA PHE A 50 -18.47 10.09 6.06
C PHE A 50 -17.50 11.27 5.85
N ARG A 51 -16.39 11.33 6.61
CA ARG A 51 -15.32 12.29 6.37
C ARG A 51 -14.67 12.11 5.00
N ASN A 52 -14.55 10.86 4.55
CA ASN A 52 -13.81 10.49 3.37
C ASN A 52 -14.67 10.34 2.10
N LEU A 53 -15.99 10.59 2.18
CA LEU A 53 -16.85 10.64 0.99
C LEU A 53 -16.44 11.80 0.07
N SER A 54 -16.30 11.51 -1.22
CA SER A 54 -16.10 12.53 -2.26
C SER A 54 -17.31 13.46 -2.36
N ASP A 55 -17.11 14.68 -2.88
CA ASP A 55 -18.23 15.62 -3.11
C ASP A 55 -19.31 15.00 -4.01
N SER A 56 -18.92 14.19 -4.99
CA SER A 56 -19.85 13.48 -5.86
C SER A 56 -20.75 12.49 -5.11
N GLU A 57 -20.18 11.76 -4.14
CA GLU A 57 -20.92 10.82 -3.29
C GLU A 57 -21.83 11.56 -2.32
N VAL A 58 -21.35 12.65 -1.71
CA VAL A 58 -22.17 13.49 -0.83
C VAL A 58 -23.37 14.04 -1.60
N ARG A 59 -23.17 14.54 -2.83
CA ARG A 59 -24.26 15.01 -3.71
C ARG A 59 -25.27 13.91 -4.04
N ARG A 60 -24.80 12.67 -4.27
CA ARG A 60 -25.67 11.50 -4.50
C ARG A 60 -26.54 11.19 -3.27
N TRP A 61 -25.97 11.26 -2.08
CA TRP A 61 -26.70 11.07 -0.82
C TRP A 61 -27.72 12.18 -0.55
N MET A 62 -27.42 13.42 -0.96
CA MET A 62 -28.36 14.54 -0.84
C MET A 62 -29.58 14.40 -1.76
N GLN A 63 -29.50 13.55 -2.80
CA GLN A 63 -30.54 13.37 -3.83
C GLN A 63 -30.97 14.70 -4.51
N LYS A 64 -30.08 15.70 -4.57
CA LYS A 64 -30.35 17.04 -5.12
C LYS A 64 -29.30 17.44 -6.14
N VAL A 65 -29.74 17.57 -7.40
CA VAL A 65 -28.92 18.05 -8.52
C VAL A 65 -28.76 19.59 -8.43
N GLY A 66 -27.58 20.13 -8.72
CA GLY A 66 -27.33 21.58 -8.77
C GLY A 66 -27.05 22.25 -7.41
N THR A 67 -26.80 21.48 -6.36
CA THR A 67 -26.51 22.01 -5.02
C THR A 67 -25.18 22.77 -5.00
N ASP A 68 -25.05 23.90 -4.30
CA ASP A 68 -23.76 24.60 -4.18
C ASP A 68 -22.78 23.85 -3.25
N ASP A 69 -21.49 24.23 -3.30
CA ASP A 69 -20.43 23.59 -2.51
C ASP A 69 -20.59 23.82 -1.00
N ILE A 70 -21.24 24.92 -0.58
CA ILE A 70 -21.50 25.22 0.82
C ILE A 70 -22.50 24.21 1.40
N ALA A 71 -23.56 23.92 0.66
CA ALA A 71 -24.57 22.93 1.03
C ALA A 71 -23.99 21.51 1.05
N VAL A 72 -23.09 21.15 0.13
CA VAL A 72 -22.33 19.88 0.19
C VAL A 72 -21.51 19.79 1.46
N LYS A 73 -20.74 20.85 1.78
CA LYS A 73 -19.93 20.91 3.00
C LYS A 73 -20.78 20.79 4.27
N ASN A 74 -21.90 21.50 4.34
CA ASN A 74 -22.81 21.46 5.47
C ASN A 74 -23.45 20.07 5.64
N TYR A 75 -23.85 19.43 4.54
CA TYR A 75 -24.40 18.09 4.60
C TYR A 75 -23.35 17.04 4.99
N ARG A 76 -22.10 17.15 4.49
CA ARG A 76 -20.98 16.32 4.97
C ARG A 76 -20.79 16.48 6.48
N ASN A 77 -20.80 17.70 7.00
CA ASN A 77 -20.67 17.93 8.45
C ASN A 77 -21.80 17.28 9.25
N LEU A 78 -23.05 17.31 8.73
CA LEU A 78 -24.19 16.60 9.33
C LEU A 78 -23.97 15.09 9.34
N LEU A 79 -23.54 14.49 8.22
CA LEU A 79 -23.24 13.05 8.14
C LEU A 79 -22.14 12.67 9.14
N VAL A 80 -21.07 13.46 9.22
CA VAL A 80 -19.98 13.23 10.17
C VAL A 80 -20.47 13.29 11.62
N ALA A 81 -21.32 14.26 11.97
CA ALA A 81 -21.92 14.35 13.31
C ALA A 81 -22.76 13.11 13.64
N GLN A 82 -23.59 12.64 12.70
CA GLN A 82 -24.36 11.39 12.86
C GLN A 82 -23.45 10.16 12.97
N GLY A 83 -22.34 10.14 12.22
CA GLY A 83 -21.33 9.09 12.31
C GLY A 83 -20.66 9.04 13.67
N ILE A 84 -20.35 10.21 14.25
CA ILE A 84 -19.80 10.33 15.60
C ILE A 84 -20.75 9.74 16.64
N GLU A 85 -22.03 10.13 16.63
CA GLU A 85 -23.02 9.63 17.58
C GLU A 85 -23.17 8.10 17.49
N ARG A 86 -23.22 7.55 16.27
CA ARG A 86 -23.30 6.11 16.06
C ARG A 86 -22.06 5.37 16.57
N ASP A 87 -20.87 5.88 16.25
CA ASP A 87 -19.62 5.23 16.65
C ASP A 87 -19.39 5.30 18.17
N GLN A 88 -19.94 6.32 18.87
CA GLN A 88 -19.87 6.45 20.32
C GLN A 88 -20.65 5.35 21.06
N GLU A 89 -21.81 4.96 20.54
CA GLU A 89 -22.68 3.95 21.14
C GLU A 89 -22.39 2.53 20.66
N TYR A 90 -21.59 2.37 19.60
CA TYR A 90 -21.32 1.09 18.96
C TYR A 90 -20.19 0.28 19.63
N GLY A 91 -20.27 -1.05 19.49
CA GLY A 91 -19.25 -1.99 19.97
C GLY A 91 -19.30 -2.26 21.49
N PRO A 92 -18.32 -2.98 22.04
CA PRO A 92 -18.29 -3.36 23.44
C PRO A 92 -17.82 -2.21 24.36
N ILE A 93 -18.15 -2.32 25.65
CA ILE A 93 -17.40 -1.59 26.68
C ILE A 93 -16.05 -2.27 26.96
N LEU A 94 -15.12 -1.57 27.60
CA LEU A 94 -13.76 -2.08 27.83
C LEU A 94 -13.71 -3.40 28.61
N SER A 95 -14.58 -3.58 29.61
CA SER A 95 -14.67 -4.81 30.41
C SER A 95 -15.29 -6.00 29.67
N GLU A 96 -16.13 -5.76 28.66
CA GLU A 96 -16.59 -6.82 27.72
C GLU A 96 -15.48 -7.19 26.73
N LEU A 97 -14.60 -6.24 26.43
CA LEU A 97 -13.47 -6.46 25.54
C LEU A 97 -12.37 -7.28 26.22
N VAL A 98 -12.04 -6.94 27.48
CA VAL A 98 -11.03 -7.61 28.32
C VAL A 98 -11.72 -8.22 29.55
N THR A 99 -12.18 -9.46 29.40
CA THR A 99 -12.89 -10.18 30.47
C THR A 99 -11.95 -10.62 31.59
N PRO A 100 -12.45 -10.98 32.79
CA PRO A 100 -11.62 -11.50 33.88
C PRO A 100 -10.72 -12.68 33.47
N GLU A 101 -11.22 -13.58 32.63
CA GLU A 101 -10.46 -14.73 32.14
C GLU A 101 -9.30 -14.30 31.24
N LEU A 102 -9.46 -13.23 30.44
CA LEU A 102 -8.38 -12.65 29.65
C LEU A 102 -7.38 -11.89 30.52
N LEU A 103 -7.83 -11.26 31.61
CA LEU A 103 -6.93 -10.64 32.59
C LEU A 103 -6.02 -11.69 33.23
N ASP A 104 -6.55 -12.85 33.58
CA ASP A 104 -5.76 -13.96 34.12
C ASP A 104 -4.74 -14.46 33.09
N ALA A 105 -5.14 -14.59 31.81
CA ALA A 105 -4.20 -14.92 30.75
C ALA A 105 -3.09 -13.87 30.57
N ILE A 106 -3.39 -12.57 30.72
CA ILE A 106 -2.40 -11.49 30.69
C ILE A 106 -1.43 -11.59 31.88
N ARG A 107 -1.93 -11.90 33.09
CA ARG A 107 -1.09 -12.13 34.27
C ARG A 107 -0.14 -13.31 34.06
N GLU A 108 -0.63 -14.41 33.48
CA GLU A 108 0.22 -15.53 33.13
C GLU A 108 1.31 -15.17 32.11
N LYS A 109 1.02 -14.29 31.14
CA LYS A 109 2.04 -13.79 30.20
C LYS A 109 3.10 -12.98 30.92
N GLN A 110 2.69 -12.11 31.83
CA GLN A 110 3.61 -11.31 32.64
C GLN A 110 4.56 -12.19 33.48
N GLN A 111 4.05 -13.25 34.10
CA GLN A 111 4.89 -14.19 34.88
C GLN A 111 5.91 -14.95 34.02
N LYS A 112 5.65 -15.13 32.72
CA LYS A 112 6.47 -15.92 31.79
C LYS A 112 7.48 -15.08 31.01
N LEU A 113 7.20 -13.79 30.80
CA LEU A 113 7.99 -12.90 29.94
C LEU A 113 8.79 -11.92 30.79
N GLN A 114 10.11 -11.97 30.70
CA GLN A 114 11.00 -11.10 31.49
C GLN A 114 10.82 -9.64 31.12
N SER A 115 10.53 -9.36 29.85
CA SER A 115 10.31 -8.02 29.32
C SER A 115 8.93 -7.42 29.67
N PHE A 116 8.03 -8.19 30.32
CA PHE A 116 6.74 -7.71 30.81
C PHE A 116 6.82 -7.59 32.34
N THR A 117 6.98 -6.37 32.85
CA THR A 117 7.22 -6.15 34.28
C THR A 117 5.93 -6.07 35.09
N GLU A 118 6.02 -6.26 36.42
CA GLU A 118 4.92 -6.00 37.35
C GLU A 118 4.40 -4.56 37.26
N ARG A 119 5.30 -3.60 36.98
CA ARG A 119 4.94 -2.19 36.80
C ARG A 119 4.07 -2.00 35.56
N ASP A 120 4.40 -2.66 34.45
CA ASP A 120 3.59 -2.62 33.24
C ASP A 120 2.20 -3.19 33.50
N LEU A 121 2.13 -4.35 34.16
CA LEU A 121 0.86 -4.99 34.50
C LEU A 121 0.02 -4.09 35.42
N HIS A 122 0.61 -3.49 36.44
CA HIS A 122 -0.09 -2.56 37.32
C HIS A 122 -0.68 -1.36 36.56
N HIS A 123 0.09 -0.75 35.65
CA HIS A 123 -0.42 0.36 34.84
C HIS A 123 -1.56 -0.09 33.90
N ILE A 124 -1.43 -1.26 33.27
CA ILE A 124 -2.48 -1.83 32.40
C ILE A 124 -3.76 -2.07 33.20
N LEU A 125 -3.67 -2.71 34.37
CA LEU A 125 -4.82 -2.98 35.23
C LEU A 125 -5.49 -1.68 35.70
N HIS A 126 -4.70 -0.67 36.07
CA HIS A 126 -5.23 0.64 36.45
C HIS A 126 -5.98 1.33 35.30
N PHE A 127 -5.46 1.27 34.06
CA PHE A 127 -6.16 1.79 32.89
C PHE A 127 -7.48 1.06 32.65
N LEU A 128 -7.48 -0.27 32.73
CA LEU A 128 -8.65 -1.11 32.51
C LEU A 128 -9.74 -0.86 33.56
N ASP A 129 -9.37 -0.75 34.84
CA ASP A 129 -10.32 -0.48 35.93
C ASP A 129 -10.99 0.89 35.75
N ARG A 130 -10.18 1.93 35.53
CA ARG A 130 -10.64 3.31 35.36
C ARG A 130 -11.62 3.49 34.21
N TYR A 131 -11.44 2.75 33.11
CA TYR A 131 -12.24 2.90 31.89
C TYR A 131 -13.14 1.69 31.59
N SER A 132 -13.32 0.78 32.55
CA SER A 132 -14.02 -0.50 32.41
C SER A 132 -15.42 -0.41 31.78
N SER A 133 -16.18 0.64 32.10
CA SER A 133 -17.56 0.85 31.63
C SER A 133 -17.69 1.70 30.36
N ARG A 134 -16.56 2.17 29.79
CA ARG A 134 -16.58 3.04 28.60
C ARG A 134 -16.70 2.21 27.33
N LYS A 135 -17.53 2.66 26.39
CA LYS A 135 -17.50 2.19 24.99
C LYS A 135 -16.19 2.63 24.35
N VAL A 136 -15.48 1.69 23.73
CA VAL A 136 -14.11 1.92 23.25
C VAL A 136 -13.95 1.89 21.75
N PHE A 137 -15.00 1.55 21.00
CA PHE A 137 -14.95 1.47 19.54
C PHE A 137 -14.43 2.78 18.93
N ARG A 138 -15.11 3.91 19.18
CA ARG A 138 -14.71 5.20 18.61
C ARG A 138 -13.30 5.64 19.03
N PHE A 139 -12.88 5.37 20.26
CA PHE A 139 -11.51 5.64 20.73
C PHE A 139 -10.49 4.89 19.87
N PHE A 140 -10.65 3.57 19.74
CA PHE A 140 -9.73 2.77 18.94
C PHE A 140 -9.75 3.13 17.46
N ARG A 141 -10.86 3.65 16.93
CA ARG A 141 -10.92 4.15 15.54
C ARG A 141 -10.26 5.52 15.35
N ASN A 142 -10.04 6.29 16.41
CA ASN A 142 -9.43 7.63 16.38
C ASN A 142 -8.13 7.71 17.20
N ASN A 143 -7.47 6.57 17.46
CA ASN A 143 -6.28 6.53 18.29
C ASN A 143 -5.10 7.31 17.65
N PRO A 144 -4.14 7.79 18.47
CA PRO A 144 -2.89 8.37 17.98
C PRO A 144 -2.13 7.34 17.12
N PRO A 145 -1.73 7.67 15.87
CA PRO A 145 -1.07 6.72 14.97
C PRO A 145 0.19 6.05 15.55
N GLU A 146 0.89 6.74 16.45
CA GLU A 146 2.08 6.25 17.12
C GLU A 146 1.81 5.01 17.97
N LEU A 147 0.62 4.87 18.56
CA LEU A 147 0.25 3.73 19.41
C LEU A 147 0.01 2.43 18.62
N LEU A 148 -0.31 2.50 17.32
CA LEU A 148 -0.40 1.33 16.44
C LEU A 148 0.86 1.09 15.61
N SER A 149 1.96 1.77 15.91
CA SER A 149 3.17 1.64 15.10
C SER A 149 3.80 0.25 15.14
N LEU A 150 3.47 -0.59 16.12
CA LEU A 150 3.86 -1.99 16.18
C LEU A 150 3.33 -2.80 14.97
N ASP A 151 2.14 -2.49 14.43
CA ASP A 151 1.61 -3.18 13.24
C ASP A 151 2.59 -3.06 12.06
N LYS A 152 3.04 -1.83 11.76
CA LYS A 152 4.00 -1.57 10.69
C LYS A 152 5.32 -2.29 10.95
N ILE A 153 5.84 -2.21 12.18
CA ILE A 153 7.12 -2.84 12.55
C ILE A 153 7.07 -4.35 12.29
N LEU A 154 5.99 -5.02 12.68
CA LEU A 154 5.84 -6.46 12.51
C LEU A 154 5.67 -6.85 11.03
N ARG A 155 4.92 -6.06 10.24
CA ARG A 155 4.81 -6.26 8.78
C ARG A 155 6.15 -6.07 8.08
N ASP A 156 6.85 -4.97 8.37
CA ASP A 156 8.17 -4.68 7.79
C ASP A 156 9.19 -5.75 8.16
N LYS A 157 9.13 -6.29 9.40
CA LYS A 157 9.97 -7.40 9.83
C LYS A 157 9.69 -8.66 9.01
N ALA A 158 8.42 -9.06 8.88
CA ALA A 158 8.04 -10.22 8.08
C ALA A 158 8.51 -10.09 6.63
N ALA A 159 8.31 -8.91 6.02
CA ALA A 159 8.77 -8.60 4.67
C ALA A 159 10.30 -8.75 4.52
N ARG A 160 11.09 -8.18 5.45
CA ARG A 160 12.57 -8.31 5.44
C ARG A 160 13.04 -9.75 5.61
N GLU A 161 12.29 -10.58 6.32
CA GLU A 161 12.59 -12.00 6.52
C GLU A 161 12.08 -12.88 5.36
N GLY A 162 11.46 -12.29 4.33
CA GLY A 162 10.85 -13.05 3.23
C GLY A 162 9.66 -13.90 3.69
N LYS A 163 9.04 -13.56 4.83
CA LYS A 163 7.90 -14.27 5.41
C LYS A 163 6.61 -13.50 5.19
N SER A 164 5.51 -14.23 5.10
CA SER A 164 4.18 -13.62 5.18
C SER A 164 3.92 -13.13 6.60
N PHE A 165 3.32 -11.96 6.73
CA PHE A 165 2.83 -11.46 8.01
C PHE A 165 1.67 -12.35 8.51
N ALA A 166 1.91 -13.10 9.59
CA ALA A 166 1.05 -14.19 10.04
C ALA A 166 0.63 -14.04 11.50
N LEU A 167 -0.30 -13.12 11.78
CA LEU A 167 -0.97 -13.00 13.08
C LEU A 167 -2.46 -13.33 12.93
N PRO A 168 -3.12 -13.93 13.95
CA PRO A 168 -4.53 -14.31 13.89
C PRO A 168 -5.46 -13.10 14.04
N ILE A 169 -5.35 -12.15 13.11
CA ILE A 169 -6.13 -10.91 12.99
C ILE A 169 -6.85 -10.89 11.63
N LEU A 170 -7.81 -9.98 11.44
CA LEU A 170 -8.49 -9.83 10.14
C LEU A 170 -7.48 -9.48 9.02
N SER A 171 -6.59 -8.52 9.26
CA SER A 171 -5.61 -8.00 8.29
C SER A 171 -4.34 -8.84 8.12
N SER A 172 -4.51 -10.15 7.97
CA SER A 172 -3.46 -11.14 7.70
C SER A 172 -4.05 -12.33 6.91
N THR A 173 -3.21 -13.13 6.27
CA THR A 173 -3.61 -14.42 5.66
C THR A 173 -3.77 -15.54 6.69
N GLN A 174 -3.24 -15.37 7.92
CA GLN A 174 -3.37 -16.36 8.98
C GLN A 174 -4.84 -16.56 9.37
N GLY A 175 -5.27 -17.82 9.38
CA GLY A 175 -6.60 -18.23 9.82
C GLY A 175 -6.82 -17.94 11.31
N LEU A 176 -8.05 -17.53 11.65
CA LEU A 176 -8.52 -17.31 13.00
C LEU A 176 -8.78 -18.66 13.70
N LYS A 177 -8.28 -18.83 14.93
CA LYS A 177 -8.49 -20.05 15.72
C LYS A 177 -9.43 -19.79 16.89
N GLY A 178 -10.54 -20.52 16.93
CA GLY A 178 -11.56 -20.42 17.98
C GLY A 178 -12.97 -20.32 17.40
N GLN A 179 -13.97 -20.52 18.25
CA GLN A 179 -15.39 -20.48 17.90
C GLN A 179 -16.14 -19.31 18.53
N ASN A 180 -15.50 -18.57 19.43
CA ASN A 180 -16.10 -17.47 20.17
C ASN A 180 -15.09 -16.34 20.45
N SER A 181 -15.59 -15.22 20.98
CA SER A 181 -14.77 -14.04 21.27
C SER A 181 -13.57 -14.32 22.18
N PHE A 182 -13.71 -15.17 23.18
CA PHE A 182 -12.65 -15.42 24.15
C PHE A 182 -11.49 -16.19 23.51
N GLU A 183 -11.80 -17.29 22.82
CA GLU A 183 -10.80 -18.13 22.15
C GLU A 183 -9.99 -17.35 21.12
N LEU A 184 -10.66 -16.54 20.28
CA LEU A 184 -9.99 -15.69 19.29
C LEU A 184 -9.03 -14.68 19.93
N LYS A 185 -9.47 -13.98 20.98
CA LYS A 185 -8.66 -12.98 21.68
C LYS A 185 -7.48 -13.62 22.42
N LYS A 186 -7.68 -14.81 22.97
CA LYS A 186 -6.62 -15.59 23.64
C LYS A 186 -5.57 -16.07 22.63
N ASP A 187 -5.97 -16.60 21.48
CA ASP A 187 -5.03 -17.00 20.42
C ASP A 187 -4.18 -15.81 19.91
N LEU A 188 -4.82 -14.64 19.78
CA LEU A 188 -4.12 -13.40 19.47
C LEU A 188 -3.18 -12.97 20.61
N LEU A 189 -3.60 -13.07 21.87
CA LEU A 189 -2.74 -12.76 23.03
C LEU A 189 -1.50 -13.64 23.02
N ASP A 190 -1.69 -14.94 22.77
CA ASP A 190 -0.62 -15.93 22.70
C ASP A 190 0.37 -15.64 21.56
N SER A 191 -0.11 -15.10 20.43
CA SER A 191 0.71 -14.74 19.27
C SER A 191 1.45 -13.40 19.42
N VAL A 192 0.87 -12.43 20.13
CA VAL A 192 1.43 -11.06 20.28
C VAL A 192 2.38 -10.98 21.48
N PHE A 193 2.06 -11.60 22.61
CA PHE A 193 2.90 -11.53 23.81
C PHE A 193 4.03 -12.58 23.75
N THR A 194 5.09 -12.21 23.04
CA THR A 194 6.34 -12.98 22.89
C THR A 194 7.55 -12.08 23.13
N GLU A 195 8.67 -12.63 23.59
CA GLU A 195 9.93 -11.87 23.76
C GLU A 195 10.36 -11.20 22.45
N GLU A 196 10.15 -11.90 21.34
CA GLU A 196 10.43 -11.37 20.01
C GLU A 196 9.62 -10.09 19.72
N THR A 197 8.31 -10.10 19.95
CA THR A 197 7.47 -8.93 19.71
C THR A 197 7.84 -7.77 20.65
N LEU A 198 8.10 -8.06 21.93
CA LEU A 198 8.51 -7.04 22.91
C LEU A 198 9.85 -6.38 22.53
N SER A 199 10.78 -7.16 21.97
CA SER A 199 12.11 -6.69 21.57
C SER A 199 12.15 -5.72 20.38
N VAL A 200 11.11 -5.72 19.53
CA VAL A 200 11.07 -4.89 18.32
C VAL A 200 10.21 -3.62 18.46
N THR A 201 9.71 -3.35 19.66
CA THR A 201 8.87 -2.19 19.96
C THR A 201 9.61 -0.85 19.76
N LYS A 202 8.85 0.23 19.60
CA LYS A 202 9.45 1.58 19.56
C LYS A 202 10.01 1.95 20.94
N SER A 203 10.99 2.85 20.94
CA SER A 203 11.50 3.44 22.18
C SER A 203 10.37 4.13 22.97
N GLU A 204 10.28 3.79 24.26
CA GLU A 204 9.33 4.39 25.20
C GLU A 204 9.44 5.92 25.23
N ALA A 205 10.67 6.47 25.19
CA ALA A 205 10.88 7.91 25.20
C ALA A 205 10.27 8.62 23.98
N ILE A 206 10.32 7.99 22.81
CA ILE A 206 9.74 8.52 21.58
C ILE A 206 8.21 8.56 21.70
N LEU A 207 7.60 7.48 22.17
CA LEU A 207 6.14 7.41 22.34
C LEU A 207 5.63 8.35 23.43
N THR A 208 6.30 8.41 24.57
CA THR A 208 5.94 9.34 25.67
C THR A 208 5.99 10.79 25.20
N ASN A 209 7.00 11.17 24.40
CA ASN A 209 7.04 12.50 23.81
C ASN A 209 5.89 12.74 22.81
N ALA A 210 5.50 11.74 22.02
CA ALA A 210 4.35 11.84 21.12
C ALA A 210 3.04 12.03 21.90
N ILE A 211 2.81 11.25 22.97
CA ILE A 211 1.62 11.37 23.83
C ILE A 211 1.53 12.75 24.47
N ARG A 212 2.65 13.30 24.96
CA ARG A 212 2.67 14.64 25.58
C ARG A 212 2.38 15.78 24.61
N LYS A 213 2.51 15.56 23.30
CA LYS A 213 2.17 16.54 22.25
C LYS A 213 0.70 16.51 21.86
N LEU A 214 -0.06 15.50 22.28
CA LEU A 214 -1.49 15.43 22.00
C LEU A 214 -2.25 16.54 22.74
N ASP A 215 -3.40 16.92 22.19
CA ASP A 215 -4.36 17.80 22.86
C ASP A 215 -4.70 17.23 24.25
N LYS A 216 -4.61 18.08 25.29
CA LYS A 216 -4.91 17.69 26.68
C LYS A 216 -6.35 17.19 26.87
N ASN A 217 -7.26 17.57 25.97
CA ASN A 217 -8.65 17.14 25.97
C ASN A 217 -8.92 16.00 24.97
N PHE A 218 -7.90 15.46 24.30
CA PHE A 218 -8.05 14.37 23.34
C PHE A 218 -8.80 13.18 23.96
N LEU A 219 -8.32 12.65 25.09
CA LEU A 219 -8.90 11.44 25.67
C LEU A 219 -10.31 11.67 26.23
N LYS A 220 -10.61 12.89 26.71
CA LYS A 220 -11.93 13.25 27.24
C LYS A 220 -13.05 13.09 26.22
N ARG A 221 -12.77 13.37 24.94
CA ARG A 221 -13.73 13.22 23.83
C ARG A 221 -14.20 11.79 23.63
N PHE A 222 -13.48 10.81 24.16
CA PHE A 222 -13.76 9.39 23.98
C PHE A 222 -14.07 8.66 25.29
N LEU A 223 -13.35 8.95 26.38
CA LEU A 223 -13.46 8.22 27.64
C LEU A 223 -14.07 9.05 28.80
N GLY A 224 -14.57 10.26 28.50
CA GLY A 224 -15.29 11.13 29.43
C GLY A 224 -14.41 12.15 30.17
N ASP A 225 -15.04 13.07 30.89
CA ASP A 225 -14.38 14.28 31.42
C ASP A 225 -13.25 14.03 32.43
N SER A 226 -13.30 12.89 33.13
CA SER A 226 -12.25 12.49 34.07
C SER A 226 -11.00 11.95 33.37
N ALA A 227 -11.01 11.75 32.05
CA ALA A 227 -9.90 11.17 31.33
C ALA A 227 -8.75 12.16 31.14
N ASN A 228 -7.51 11.67 31.28
CA ASN A 228 -6.32 12.45 31.00
C ASN A 228 -5.48 11.79 29.90
N THR A 229 -5.02 12.57 28.91
CA THR A 229 -4.07 12.12 27.89
C THR A 229 -2.83 11.41 28.47
N GLN A 230 -2.35 11.78 29.67
CA GLN A 230 -1.26 11.04 30.34
C GLN A 230 -1.62 9.59 30.69
N ASP A 231 -2.91 9.23 30.80
CA ASP A 231 -3.31 7.84 31.02
C ASP A 231 -2.94 6.92 29.84
N LEU A 232 -2.58 7.49 28.67
CA LEU A 232 -2.06 6.74 27.52
C LEU A 232 -0.58 6.37 27.65
N GLU A 233 0.17 6.94 28.62
CA GLU A 233 1.59 6.61 28.82
C GLU A 233 1.78 5.13 29.21
N VAL A 234 0.73 4.46 29.69
CA VAL A 234 0.70 2.98 29.87
C VAL A 234 1.07 2.21 28.61
N PHE A 235 0.80 2.77 27.42
CA PHE A 235 1.07 2.13 26.14
C PHE A 235 2.46 2.44 25.58
N CYS A 236 3.32 3.16 26.32
CA CYS A 236 4.65 3.54 25.85
C CYS A 236 5.71 2.44 26.07
N SER A 237 5.58 1.62 27.12
CA SER A 237 6.52 0.53 27.38
C SER A 237 6.36 -0.60 26.34
N PRO A 238 7.34 -1.52 26.19
CA PRO A 238 7.22 -2.65 25.26
C PRO A 238 5.95 -3.48 25.48
N ALA A 239 5.65 -3.82 26.74
CA ALA A 239 4.43 -4.56 27.09
C ALA A 239 3.17 -3.71 26.86
N GLY A 240 3.23 -2.41 27.12
CA GLY A 240 2.15 -1.46 26.82
C GLY A 240 1.82 -1.38 25.33
N GLN A 241 2.83 -1.36 24.46
CA GLN A 241 2.66 -1.34 23.00
C GLN A 241 2.06 -2.66 22.50
N ALA A 242 2.55 -3.80 22.99
CA ALA A 242 1.98 -5.11 22.68
C ALA A 242 0.52 -5.21 23.15
N PHE A 243 0.21 -4.69 24.34
CA PHE A 243 -1.14 -4.64 24.87
C PHE A 243 -2.07 -3.74 24.03
N PHE A 244 -1.62 -2.54 23.63
CA PHE A 244 -2.41 -1.65 22.78
C PHE A 244 -2.71 -2.27 21.41
N TYR A 245 -1.69 -2.88 20.80
CA TYR A 245 -1.84 -3.62 19.55
C TYR A 245 -2.83 -4.78 19.70
N TRP A 246 -2.68 -5.59 20.76
CA TRP A 246 -3.58 -6.69 21.06
C TRP A 246 -5.03 -6.23 21.26
N ILE A 247 -5.27 -5.24 22.12
CA ILE A 247 -6.63 -4.82 22.48
C ILE A 247 -7.36 -4.18 21.28
N TYR A 248 -6.62 -3.48 20.42
CA TYR A 248 -7.15 -2.94 19.18
C TYR A 248 -7.61 -4.03 18.21
N HIS A 249 -6.81 -5.08 18.00
CA HIS A 249 -7.20 -6.19 17.14
C HIS A 249 -8.23 -7.10 17.82
N ALA A 250 -8.21 -7.23 19.14
CA ALA A 250 -9.23 -7.91 19.93
C ALA A 250 -10.62 -7.27 19.75
N LEU A 251 -10.70 -5.94 19.57
CA LEU A 251 -11.95 -5.27 19.23
C LEU A 251 -12.50 -5.78 17.90
N ASN A 252 -11.65 -5.86 16.87
CA ASN A 252 -12.05 -6.36 15.55
C ASN A 252 -12.54 -7.81 15.63
N LEU A 253 -11.81 -8.67 16.36
CA LEU A 253 -12.18 -10.07 16.56
C LEU A 253 -13.50 -10.19 17.35
N HIS A 254 -13.70 -9.35 18.37
CA HIS A 254 -14.95 -9.33 19.13
C HIS A 254 -16.16 -9.07 18.25
N LEU A 255 -16.09 -8.03 17.41
CA LEU A 255 -17.21 -7.59 16.56
C LEU A 255 -17.65 -8.69 15.57
N VAL A 256 -16.70 -9.46 15.01
CA VAL A 256 -17.01 -10.55 14.07
C VAL A 256 -17.36 -11.88 14.75
N SER A 257 -17.09 -12.01 16.05
CA SER A 257 -17.30 -13.25 16.81
C SER A 257 -18.71 -13.44 17.37
N THR A 258 -19.58 -12.44 17.19
CA THR A 258 -21.00 -12.50 17.59
C THR A 258 -21.78 -13.57 16.82
N ASP A 259 -21.27 -13.97 15.65
CA ASP A 259 -21.78 -15.04 14.80
C ASP A 259 -20.67 -16.07 14.53
N SER A 260 -20.75 -17.25 15.14
CA SER A 260 -19.73 -18.29 14.97
C SER A 260 -19.62 -18.80 13.53
N SER A 261 -20.68 -18.67 12.72
CA SER A 261 -20.63 -19.02 11.30
C SER A 261 -19.77 -18.03 10.50
N LEU A 262 -19.74 -16.75 10.92
CA LEU A 262 -18.93 -15.72 10.28
C LEU A 262 -17.43 -15.99 10.46
N ILE A 263 -17.00 -16.54 11.60
CA ILE A 263 -15.58 -16.91 11.80
C ILE A 263 -15.12 -17.92 10.75
N ARG A 264 -15.93 -18.96 10.49
CA ARG A 264 -15.63 -19.96 9.44
C ARG A 264 -15.60 -19.32 8.05
N GLN A 265 -16.55 -18.44 7.76
CA GLN A 265 -16.61 -17.71 6.49
C GLN A 265 -15.38 -16.80 6.30
N ILE A 266 -14.92 -16.12 7.34
CA ILE A 266 -13.70 -15.29 7.32
C ILE A 266 -12.48 -16.15 7.02
N ASN A 267 -12.37 -17.33 7.62
CA ASN A 267 -11.27 -18.26 7.32
C ASN A 267 -11.32 -18.73 5.86
N ASN A 268 -12.51 -19.01 5.32
CA ASN A 268 -12.65 -19.32 3.90
C ASN A 268 -12.21 -18.15 3.00
N VAL A 269 -12.58 -16.90 3.34
CA VAL A 269 -12.11 -15.70 2.61
C VAL A 269 -10.58 -15.61 2.64
N LYS A 270 -9.95 -15.83 3.80
CA LYS A 270 -8.49 -15.82 3.94
C LYS A 270 -7.84 -16.91 3.10
N ASP A 271 -8.40 -18.11 3.06
CA ASP A 271 -7.89 -19.22 2.25
C ASP A 271 -8.00 -18.94 0.75
N VAL A 272 -9.16 -18.44 0.29
CA VAL A 272 -9.37 -18.03 -1.10
C VAL A 272 -8.39 -16.93 -1.48
N PHE A 273 -8.27 -15.90 -0.64
CA PHE A 273 -7.34 -14.80 -0.86
C PHE A 273 -5.88 -15.29 -0.96
N ALA A 274 -5.42 -16.10 0.00
CA ALA A 274 -4.05 -16.62 0.04
C ALA A 274 -3.70 -17.51 -1.16
N ARG A 275 -4.69 -18.06 -1.87
CA ARG A 275 -4.50 -18.85 -3.11
C ARG A 275 -4.68 -18.03 -4.39
N THR A 276 -5.21 -16.81 -4.29
CA THR A 276 -5.53 -15.94 -5.43
C THR A 276 -4.76 -14.61 -5.31
N LEU A 277 -5.43 -13.50 -4.97
CA LEU A 277 -4.86 -12.15 -4.91
C LEU A 277 -3.71 -12.00 -3.91
N GLY A 278 -3.73 -12.79 -2.84
CA GLY A 278 -2.70 -12.81 -1.81
C GLY A 278 -1.54 -13.75 -2.12
N ASN A 279 -1.57 -14.51 -3.22
CA ASN A 279 -0.49 -15.42 -3.61
C ASN A 279 0.52 -14.70 -4.52
N PRO A 280 1.75 -14.41 -4.05
CA PRO A 280 2.73 -13.68 -4.85
C PRO A 280 3.13 -14.41 -6.14
N SER A 281 3.31 -15.74 -6.09
CA SER A 281 3.66 -16.54 -7.26
C SER A 281 2.53 -16.60 -8.29
N ALA A 282 1.28 -16.70 -7.84
CA ALA A 282 0.13 -16.66 -8.76
C ALA A 282 0.02 -15.30 -9.44
N LYS A 283 0.18 -14.19 -8.69
CA LYS A 283 0.22 -12.84 -9.23
C LYS A 283 1.34 -12.66 -10.26
N ALA A 284 2.55 -13.08 -9.92
CA ALA A 284 3.71 -12.97 -10.80
C ALA A 284 3.52 -13.77 -12.09
N ASN A 285 2.96 -14.98 -12.02
CA ASN A 285 2.65 -15.79 -13.20
C ASN A 285 1.55 -15.16 -14.07
N ALA A 286 0.44 -14.71 -13.48
CA ALA A 286 -0.62 -14.03 -14.21
C ALA A 286 -0.10 -12.74 -14.88
N PHE A 287 0.81 -12.02 -14.23
CA PHE A 287 1.46 -10.85 -14.81
C PHE A 287 2.40 -11.23 -15.96
N LYS A 288 3.23 -12.28 -15.81
CA LYS A 288 4.09 -12.84 -16.87
C LYS A 288 3.27 -13.21 -18.12
N GLU A 289 2.15 -13.89 -17.95
CA GLU A 289 1.26 -14.29 -19.06
C GLU A 289 0.71 -13.06 -19.81
N LYS A 290 0.31 -12.02 -19.10
CA LYS A 290 -0.15 -10.76 -19.72
C LYS A 290 0.97 -10.04 -20.45
N LEU A 291 2.17 -9.98 -19.88
CA LEU A 291 3.34 -9.39 -20.53
C LEU A 291 3.67 -10.10 -21.84
N LEU A 292 3.62 -11.44 -21.83
CA LEU A 292 3.82 -12.30 -23.00
C LEU A 292 2.75 -12.06 -24.07
N ALA A 293 1.48 -12.04 -23.68
CA ALA A 293 0.38 -11.76 -24.60
C ALA A 293 0.48 -10.35 -25.22
N ALA A 294 1.03 -9.40 -24.48
CA ALA A 294 1.27 -8.02 -24.95
C ALA A 294 2.59 -7.83 -25.70
N ASP A 295 3.36 -8.90 -25.98
CA ASP A 295 4.66 -8.84 -26.66
C ASP A 295 5.67 -7.87 -25.99
N SER A 296 5.64 -7.80 -24.66
CA SER A 296 6.42 -6.84 -23.88
C SER A 296 7.92 -7.08 -24.06
N SER A 297 8.64 -6.05 -24.49
CA SER A 297 10.08 -6.09 -24.77
C SER A 297 10.94 -5.48 -23.66
N VAL A 298 10.39 -4.51 -22.93
CA VAL A 298 10.99 -3.92 -21.71
C VAL A 298 9.89 -3.80 -20.66
N VAL A 299 10.20 -4.17 -19.43
CA VAL A 299 9.28 -4.03 -18.29
C VAL A 299 10.00 -3.31 -17.16
N PHE A 300 9.38 -2.26 -16.66
CA PHE A 300 9.76 -1.55 -15.44
C PHE A 300 8.79 -1.95 -14.34
N THR A 301 9.30 -2.28 -13.17
CA THR A 301 8.45 -2.58 -12.01
C THR A 301 8.82 -1.71 -10.83
N GLN A 302 7.87 -1.46 -9.95
CA GLN A 302 8.01 -0.80 -8.65
C GLN A 302 7.28 -1.62 -7.58
N GLU A 303 7.71 -1.52 -6.32
CA GLU A 303 7.16 -2.26 -5.16
C GLU A 303 7.07 -3.79 -5.30
N SER A 304 7.71 -4.35 -6.33
CA SER A 304 7.70 -5.79 -6.56
C SER A 304 8.55 -6.55 -5.54
N ASP A 305 8.08 -7.73 -5.15
CA ASP A 305 8.84 -8.63 -4.29
C ASP A 305 9.93 -9.38 -5.09
N LEU A 306 10.68 -10.23 -4.38
CA LEU A 306 11.72 -11.07 -4.99
C LEU A 306 11.16 -12.23 -5.82
N ILE A 307 9.89 -12.58 -5.67
CA ILE A 307 9.25 -13.70 -6.39
C ILE A 307 8.99 -13.30 -7.85
N LEU A 308 8.63 -12.04 -8.10
CA LEU A 308 8.39 -11.57 -9.46
C LEU A 308 9.63 -11.71 -10.37
N PRO A 309 10.84 -11.23 -9.99
CA PRO A 309 12.05 -11.49 -10.77
C PRO A 309 12.28 -12.98 -11.05
N GLU A 310 12.12 -13.85 -10.04
CA GLU A 310 12.29 -15.30 -10.19
C GLU A 310 11.35 -15.86 -11.28
N VAL A 311 10.08 -15.47 -11.25
CA VAL A 311 9.07 -15.93 -12.24
C VAL A 311 9.35 -15.39 -13.64
N LEU A 312 9.72 -14.10 -13.77
CA LEU A 312 10.01 -13.50 -15.08
C LEU A 312 11.30 -14.05 -15.70
N MET A 313 12.27 -14.49 -14.90
CA MET A 313 13.50 -15.10 -15.39
C MET A 313 13.36 -16.59 -15.76
N GLN A 314 12.28 -17.26 -15.36
CA GLN A 314 11.97 -18.62 -15.81
C GLN A 314 11.85 -18.70 -17.34
N ASP A 315 12.20 -19.86 -17.90
CA ASP A 315 12.14 -20.16 -19.33
C ASP A 315 13.04 -19.28 -20.21
N GLU A 316 14.00 -18.57 -19.61
CA GLU A 316 14.97 -17.72 -20.29
C GLU A 316 14.35 -16.55 -21.10
N LEU A 317 13.11 -16.19 -20.82
CA LEU A 317 12.36 -15.17 -21.56
C LEU A 317 12.98 -13.76 -21.41
N PHE A 318 13.34 -13.39 -20.18
CA PHE A 318 14.00 -12.13 -19.86
C PHE A 318 15.48 -12.36 -19.52
N LEU A 319 16.31 -11.35 -19.77
CA LEU A 319 17.73 -11.35 -19.41
C LEU A 319 17.90 -11.25 -17.88
N PRO A 320 18.86 -11.99 -17.29
CA PRO A 320 19.26 -11.77 -15.91
C PRO A 320 20.06 -10.47 -15.80
N ILE A 321 19.47 -9.46 -15.17
CA ILE A 321 20.15 -8.19 -14.87
C ILE A 321 20.60 -8.24 -13.41
N ASP A 322 21.74 -8.91 -13.22
CA ASP A 322 22.45 -9.01 -11.96
C ASP A 322 22.88 -7.62 -11.47
N LYS A 323 22.84 -7.39 -10.14
CA LYS A 323 23.24 -6.15 -9.44
C LYS A 323 22.20 -5.02 -9.38
N GLN A 324 20.96 -5.24 -9.80
CA GLN A 324 19.87 -4.32 -9.45
C GLN A 324 19.66 -4.33 -7.93
N ASN A 325 19.42 -3.16 -7.33
CA ASN A 325 19.09 -3.07 -5.92
C ASN A 325 17.62 -3.48 -5.69
N PRO A 326 17.33 -4.58 -4.97
CA PRO A 326 15.98 -5.11 -4.87
C PRO A 326 15.14 -4.47 -3.76
N GLN A 327 15.71 -3.59 -2.93
CA GLN A 327 15.10 -3.16 -1.66
C GLN A 327 13.70 -2.56 -1.79
N ASP A 328 13.44 -1.80 -2.85
CA ASP A 328 12.15 -1.15 -3.09
C ASP A 328 11.35 -1.80 -4.23
N GLY A 329 11.84 -2.93 -4.75
CA GLY A 329 11.18 -3.64 -5.84
C GLY A 329 11.22 -2.91 -7.19
N CYS A 330 12.12 -1.93 -7.35
CA CYS A 330 12.33 -1.26 -8.63
C CYS A 330 13.19 -2.11 -9.56
N PHE A 331 12.63 -2.79 -10.56
CA PHE A 331 13.44 -3.58 -11.52
C PHE A 331 13.22 -3.15 -12.97
N ILE A 332 14.20 -3.50 -13.80
CA ILE A 332 14.18 -3.44 -15.25
C ILE A 332 14.34 -4.87 -15.75
N PHE A 333 13.44 -5.29 -16.66
CA PHE A 333 13.51 -6.58 -17.34
C PHE A 333 13.58 -6.37 -18.85
N LEU A 334 14.47 -7.09 -19.51
CA LEU A 334 14.73 -7.01 -20.95
C LEU A 334 14.44 -8.33 -21.63
N ARG A 335 13.59 -8.35 -22.65
CA ARG A 335 13.28 -9.58 -23.38
C ARG A 335 14.50 -10.08 -24.15
N ARG A 336 14.86 -11.35 -23.96
CA ARG A 336 16.14 -11.93 -24.40
C ARG A 336 16.33 -11.90 -25.92
N ASP A 337 15.29 -12.05 -26.73
CA ASP A 337 15.36 -12.03 -28.20
C ASP A 337 15.48 -10.60 -28.77
N VAL A 338 15.17 -9.56 -27.98
CA VAL A 338 15.20 -8.15 -28.40
C VAL A 338 16.47 -7.43 -27.96
N TRP A 339 17.01 -7.77 -26.79
CA TRP A 339 18.12 -7.04 -26.18
C TRP A 339 19.40 -7.88 -26.11
N GLU A 340 20.54 -7.20 -26.25
CA GLU A 340 21.83 -7.83 -26.06
C GLU A 340 22.07 -8.13 -24.56
N PRO A 341 22.74 -9.24 -24.23
CA PRO A 341 22.98 -9.63 -22.84
C PRO A 341 23.99 -8.72 -22.12
N ASN A 342 24.78 -7.92 -22.85
CA ASN A 342 25.75 -6.98 -22.28
C ASN A 342 25.06 -5.65 -21.95
N TYR A 343 24.62 -5.52 -20.70
CA TYR A 343 24.17 -4.25 -20.11
C TYR A 343 25.25 -3.64 -19.20
N GLU A 344 25.14 -2.35 -18.93
CA GLU A 344 25.96 -1.64 -17.94
C GLU A 344 25.04 -1.03 -16.87
N MET A 345 25.30 -1.31 -15.59
CA MET A 345 24.62 -0.63 -14.48
C MET A 345 25.10 0.82 -14.38
N ILE A 346 24.15 1.76 -14.34
CA ILE A 346 24.45 3.20 -14.32
C ILE A 346 24.13 3.75 -12.93
N ALA A 347 25.18 4.18 -12.22
CA ALA A 347 25.02 4.83 -10.92
C ALA A 347 24.46 6.26 -11.06
N ILE A 348 23.47 6.59 -10.23
CA ILE A 348 22.93 7.93 -10.05
C ILE A 348 23.48 8.48 -8.74
N GLU A 349 24.45 9.39 -8.85
CA GLU A 349 25.14 9.98 -7.70
C GLU A 349 24.31 11.11 -7.09
N GLY A 350 24.51 11.39 -5.79
CA GLY A 350 23.85 12.50 -5.11
C GLY A 350 22.39 12.26 -4.72
N TYR A 351 21.86 11.06 -4.92
CA TYR A 351 20.49 10.68 -4.51
C TYR A 351 20.51 9.52 -3.52
N GLU A 352 20.04 9.76 -2.29
CA GLU A 352 19.99 8.75 -1.23
C GLU A 352 19.08 7.57 -1.60
N GLY A 353 17.94 7.85 -2.26
CA GLY A 353 16.99 6.83 -2.69
C GLY A 353 17.58 5.78 -3.64
N PHE A 354 18.67 6.09 -4.37
CA PHE A 354 19.39 5.08 -5.17
C PHE A 354 19.94 3.94 -4.29
N LYS A 355 20.46 4.27 -3.11
CA LYS A 355 20.97 3.27 -2.16
C LYS A 355 19.85 2.49 -1.48
N GLU A 356 18.67 3.11 -1.36
CA GLU A 356 17.44 2.50 -0.84
C GLU A 356 16.69 1.67 -1.90
N GLY A 357 17.19 1.63 -3.14
CA GLY A 357 16.60 0.86 -4.23
C GLY A 357 15.40 1.52 -4.90
N LYS A 358 15.11 2.79 -4.61
CA LYS A 358 14.02 3.60 -5.22
C LYS A 358 14.17 3.82 -6.73
N MET A 359 15.35 3.51 -7.27
CA MET A 359 15.57 3.54 -8.71
C MET A 359 16.68 2.57 -9.11
N ASN A 360 16.57 2.04 -10.33
CA ASN A 360 17.65 1.35 -11.02
C ASN A 360 17.78 1.92 -12.43
N ALA A 361 19.01 2.07 -12.92
CA ALA A 361 19.28 2.56 -14.27
C ALA A 361 20.32 1.68 -14.96
N ILE A 362 20.09 1.36 -16.23
CA ILE A 362 21.00 0.56 -17.05
C ILE A 362 21.17 1.15 -18.45
N LEU A 363 22.34 0.93 -19.04
CA LEU A 363 22.57 1.11 -20.46
C LEU A 363 22.44 -0.27 -21.14
N ALA A 364 21.54 -0.37 -22.11
CA ALA A 364 21.31 -1.62 -22.85
C ALA A 364 21.32 -1.36 -24.35
N ALA A 365 21.78 -2.34 -25.13
CA ALA A 365 21.80 -2.29 -26.58
C ALA A 365 20.75 -3.24 -27.17
N ARG A 366 20.06 -2.80 -28.22
CA ARG A 366 19.13 -3.65 -28.94
C ARG A 366 19.87 -4.60 -29.87
N LYS A 367 19.41 -5.85 -29.93
CA LYS A 367 19.83 -6.82 -30.96
C LYS A 367 19.57 -6.27 -32.35
N LYS A 368 20.41 -6.66 -33.30
CA LYS A 368 20.36 -6.30 -34.74
C LYS A 368 20.70 -4.85 -35.06
N THR A 369 20.29 -3.86 -34.27
CA THR A 369 20.59 -2.44 -34.56
C THR A 369 21.79 -1.91 -33.81
N GLY A 370 22.14 -2.48 -32.65
CA GLY A 370 23.17 -1.96 -31.76
C GLY A 370 22.82 -0.60 -31.14
N GLU A 371 21.58 -0.14 -31.31
CA GLU A 371 21.11 1.13 -30.75
C GLU A 371 21.04 1.03 -29.24
N LYS A 372 21.61 2.03 -28.56
CA LYS A 372 21.73 2.06 -27.10
C LYS A 372 20.61 2.88 -26.47
N PHE A 373 20.14 2.38 -25.34
CA PHE A 373 19.11 3.01 -24.53
C PHE A 373 19.60 3.12 -23.08
N LEU A 374 19.46 4.31 -22.50
CA LEU A 374 19.40 4.46 -21.05
C LEU A 374 17.98 4.10 -20.61
N LEU A 375 17.87 3.08 -19.77
CA LEU A 375 16.63 2.58 -19.22
C LEU A 375 16.62 2.86 -17.71
N SER A 376 15.53 3.38 -17.17
CA SER A 376 15.41 3.63 -15.73
C SER A 376 14.05 3.20 -15.20
N SER A 377 14.06 2.41 -14.11
CA SER A 377 12.86 2.20 -13.28
C SER A 377 12.96 3.09 -12.04
N CYS A 378 11.89 3.82 -11.72
CA CYS A 378 11.85 4.84 -10.68
C CYS A 378 10.59 4.68 -9.82
N HIS A 379 10.70 4.96 -8.52
CA HIS A 379 9.56 4.98 -7.60
C HIS A 379 9.65 6.20 -6.68
N GLY A 380 8.80 7.19 -6.93
CA GLY A 380 8.73 8.44 -6.18
C GLY A 380 8.29 8.24 -4.73
N HIS A 381 8.63 9.18 -3.86
CA HIS A 381 8.19 9.14 -2.47
C HIS A 381 6.67 9.33 -2.31
N SER A 382 6.03 8.43 -1.56
CA SER A 382 4.57 8.33 -1.39
C SER A 382 3.82 9.58 -0.89
N THR A 383 4.50 10.59 -0.38
CA THR A 383 3.88 11.83 0.13
C THR A 383 4.54 13.10 -0.41
N LYS A 384 5.50 12.97 -1.32
CA LYS A 384 6.34 14.08 -1.82
C LYS A 384 6.52 13.92 -3.32
N ALA A 385 5.56 14.41 -4.10
CA ALA A 385 5.57 14.30 -5.56
C ALA A 385 6.80 14.97 -6.22
N GLU A 386 7.48 15.88 -5.52
CA GLU A 386 8.76 16.46 -5.94
C GLU A 386 9.90 15.44 -6.05
N ASP A 387 9.86 14.34 -5.30
CA ASP A 387 10.89 13.32 -5.35
C ASP A 387 10.88 12.58 -6.69
N GLY A 388 9.70 12.22 -7.21
CA GLY A 388 9.59 11.64 -8.56
C GLY A 388 10.16 12.58 -9.65
N ARG A 389 9.89 13.89 -9.55
CA ARG A 389 10.46 14.90 -10.46
C ARG A 389 11.99 14.99 -10.33
N LEU A 390 12.51 14.94 -9.11
CA LEU A 390 13.95 14.91 -8.87
C LEU A 390 14.60 13.68 -9.52
N GLN A 391 14.02 12.49 -9.34
CA GLN A 391 14.52 11.26 -9.98
C GLN A 391 14.60 11.40 -11.50
N ILE A 392 13.56 11.95 -12.15
CA ILE A 392 13.54 12.21 -13.61
C ILE A 392 14.66 13.19 -14.01
N SER A 393 14.86 14.26 -13.24
CA SER A 393 15.93 15.24 -13.47
C SER A 393 17.31 14.58 -13.44
N LEU A 394 17.57 13.76 -12.43
CA LEU A 394 18.86 13.08 -12.27
C LEU A 394 19.12 12.05 -13.38
N VAL A 395 18.10 11.33 -13.83
CA VAL A 395 18.21 10.45 -15.00
C VAL A 395 18.55 11.26 -16.25
N MET A 396 17.94 12.43 -16.44
CA MET A 396 18.25 13.32 -17.55
C MET A 396 19.67 13.89 -17.50
N GLU A 397 20.14 14.29 -16.33
CA GLU A 397 21.53 14.72 -16.15
C GLU A 397 22.50 13.60 -16.53
N LYS A 398 22.24 12.38 -16.08
CA LYS A 398 23.05 11.21 -16.42
C LYS A 398 22.98 10.88 -17.91
N PHE A 399 21.81 10.97 -18.52
CA PHE A 399 21.63 10.83 -19.96
C PHE A 399 22.54 11.80 -20.73
N PHE A 400 22.54 13.09 -20.39
CA PHE A 400 23.38 14.09 -21.05
C PHE A 400 24.89 13.86 -20.84
N GLN A 401 25.29 13.31 -19.71
CA GLN A 401 26.69 12.92 -19.49
C GLN A 401 27.08 11.74 -20.39
N LEU A 402 26.22 10.72 -20.49
CA LEU A 402 26.46 9.53 -21.30
C LEU A 402 26.40 9.81 -22.80
N SER A 403 25.51 10.69 -23.24
CA SER A 403 25.31 11.04 -24.66
C SER A 403 26.48 11.82 -25.26
N LYS A 404 27.35 12.41 -24.44
CA LYS A 404 28.59 13.08 -24.87
C LYS A 404 29.70 12.10 -25.23
N LYS A 405 29.58 10.84 -24.83
CA LYS A 405 30.60 9.81 -25.10
C LYS A 405 30.42 9.26 -26.52
N PRO A 406 31.49 9.18 -27.35
CA PRO A 406 31.39 8.73 -28.74
C PRO A 406 30.76 7.34 -28.91
N GLU A 407 31.05 6.42 -27.98
CA GLU A 407 30.49 5.06 -27.97
C GLU A 407 28.97 5.01 -27.74
N ASN A 408 28.37 6.11 -27.31
CA ASN A 408 26.94 6.26 -27.07
C ASN A 408 26.29 7.24 -28.07
N ALA A 409 26.88 7.38 -29.26
CA ALA A 409 26.30 8.17 -30.32
C ALA A 409 24.84 7.77 -30.55
N ASN A 410 23.94 8.77 -30.56
CA ASN A 410 22.50 8.60 -30.71
C ASN A 410 21.78 7.87 -29.58
N LEU A 411 22.34 7.86 -28.36
CA LEU A 411 21.69 7.32 -27.17
C LEU A 411 20.22 7.75 -27.04
N GLN A 412 19.35 6.80 -26.74
CA GLN A 412 17.92 7.02 -26.50
C GLN A 412 17.58 6.78 -25.04
N LEU A 413 16.39 7.20 -24.60
CA LEU A 413 15.98 7.19 -23.20
C LEU A 413 14.59 6.58 -23.04
N LEU A 414 14.43 5.69 -22.07
CA LEU A 414 13.14 5.20 -21.59
C LEU A 414 13.12 5.19 -20.07
N ILE A 415 12.07 5.74 -19.47
CA ILE A 415 11.85 5.73 -18.01
C ILE A 415 10.48 5.13 -17.75
N GLY A 416 10.39 4.13 -16.89
CA GLY A 416 9.16 3.71 -16.24
C GLY A 416 9.15 4.21 -14.80
N ILE A 417 8.08 4.88 -14.38
CA ILE A 417 8.00 5.50 -13.06
C ILE A 417 6.61 5.38 -12.45
N ASP A 418 6.55 5.05 -11.16
CA ASP A 418 5.46 5.46 -10.29
C ASP A 418 5.85 6.80 -9.65
N ALA A 419 5.26 7.90 -10.14
CA ALA A 419 5.58 9.26 -9.73
C ALA A 419 4.87 9.69 -8.44
N ASN A 420 3.94 8.88 -7.91
CA ASN A 420 3.12 9.20 -6.74
C ASN A 420 2.41 10.58 -6.83
N THR A 421 1.89 10.92 -8.02
CA THR A 421 1.13 12.14 -8.30
C THR A 421 -0.34 12.02 -7.89
N LYS A 422 -0.67 12.53 -6.70
CA LYS A 422 -1.97 12.31 -6.01
C LYS A 422 -3.01 13.39 -6.26
N THR A 423 -2.65 14.44 -6.98
CA THR A 423 -3.52 15.59 -7.24
C THR A 423 -3.37 16.07 -8.68
N GLU A 424 -4.41 16.73 -9.21
CA GLU A 424 -4.34 17.35 -10.54
C GLU A 424 -3.19 18.37 -10.66
N GLU A 425 -2.89 19.08 -9.57
CA GLU A 425 -1.77 20.02 -9.52
C GLU A 425 -0.40 19.31 -9.58
N ASP A 426 -0.28 18.14 -8.94
CA ASP A 426 0.94 17.33 -9.04
C ASP A 426 1.15 16.82 -10.47
N VAL A 427 0.08 16.34 -11.12
CA VAL A 427 0.09 15.92 -12.53
C VAL A 427 0.48 17.08 -13.45
N LYS A 428 -0.08 18.27 -13.22
CA LYS A 428 0.25 19.47 -13.99
C LYS A 428 1.73 19.85 -13.86
N LYS A 429 2.25 19.93 -12.64
CA LYS A 429 3.67 20.21 -12.37
C LYS A 429 4.60 19.16 -13.00
N LEU A 430 4.20 17.89 -12.97
CA LEU A 430 4.97 16.82 -13.60
C LEU A 430 5.01 16.99 -15.12
N ARG A 431 3.89 17.34 -15.76
CA ARG A 431 3.83 17.61 -17.21
C ARG A 431 4.67 18.83 -17.62
N GLU A 432 4.61 19.93 -16.86
CA GLU A 432 5.47 21.10 -17.05
C GLU A 432 6.96 20.75 -16.91
N HIS A 433 7.28 19.85 -15.98
CA HIS A 433 8.63 19.35 -15.78
C HIS A 433 9.12 18.52 -16.97
N PHE A 434 8.29 17.63 -17.52
CA PHE A 434 8.59 16.92 -18.77
C PHE A 434 8.87 17.89 -19.91
N ASP A 435 8.04 18.92 -20.07
CA ASP A 435 8.21 19.92 -21.13
C ASP A 435 9.55 20.65 -21.03
N THR A 436 9.95 21.03 -19.81
CA THR A 436 11.21 21.70 -19.51
C THR A 436 12.42 20.82 -19.84
N LEU A 437 12.35 19.53 -19.52
CA LEU A 437 13.43 18.56 -19.79
C LEU A 437 13.42 18.03 -21.23
N GLY A 438 12.46 18.43 -22.05
CA GLY A 438 12.35 17.94 -23.43
C GLY A 438 11.87 16.49 -23.51
N LEU A 439 11.06 16.06 -22.55
CA LEU A 439 10.49 14.72 -22.42
C LEU A 439 9.03 14.69 -22.85
N VAL A 440 8.56 13.50 -23.20
CA VAL A 440 7.15 13.17 -23.46
C VAL A 440 6.80 11.89 -22.71
N ALA A 441 5.59 11.82 -22.18
CA ALA A 441 5.11 10.68 -21.40
C ALA A 441 3.78 10.14 -21.96
N THR A 442 3.42 8.92 -21.55
CA THR A 442 2.07 8.38 -21.74
C THR A 442 1.01 9.25 -21.06
N SER A 443 -0.18 9.32 -21.65
CA SER A 443 -1.37 9.97 -21.08
C SER A 443 -2.52 8.97 -21.13
N VAL A 444 -2.70 8.22 -20.03
CA VAL A 444 -3.55 7.01 -19.97
C VAL A 444 -4.65 7.07 -18.90
N GLY A 445 -4.88 8.25 -18.33
CA GLY A 445 -5.88 8.42 -17.28
C GLY A 445 -5.47 7.73 -15.97
N PRO A 446 -6.43 7.44 -15.06
CA PRO A 446 -6.12 6.95 -13.72
C PRO A 446 -5.51 5.54 -13.78
N THR A 447 -4.40 5.37 -13.07
CA THR A 447 -3.69 4.09 -12.92
C THR A 447 -4.00 3.43 -11.57
N THR A 448 -4.54 4.20 -10.63
CA THR A 448 -5.06 3.72 -9.35
C THR A 448 -6.54 4.05 -9.23
N ILE A 449 -7.38 3.06 -8.92
CA ILE A 449 -8.79 3.25 -8.52
C ILE A 449 -9.03 2.36 -7.32
N LYS A 450 -8.82 2.86 -6.10
CA LYS A 450 -8.91 2.06 -4.86
C LYS A 450 -9.84 2.74 -3.86
N ARG A 451 -10.62 1.94 -3.12
CA ARG A 451 -11.24 2.39 -1.86
C ARG A 451 -10.64 1.63 -0.70
N ARG A 452 -10.10 2.35 0.28
CA ARG A 452 -9.56 1.77 1.51
C ARG A 452 -10.68 1.39 2.47
N MET A 453 -10.67 0.14 2.93
CA MET A 453 -11.63 -0.44 3.88
C MET A 453 -11.00 -0.82 5.24
N VAL A 454 -9.66 -0.77 5.31
CA VAL A 454 -8.71 -1.31 6.32
C VAL A 454 -9.13 -1.35 7.80
N THR A 455 -8.75 -2.43 8.48
CA THR A 455 -8.88 -2.70 9.93
C THR A 455 -7.72 -2.20 10.82
N ALA A 456 -6.69 -1.56 10.26
CA ALA A 456 -5.48 -1.08 10.95
C ALA A 456 -5.22 0.44 10.78
N GLN A 457 -5.62 1.03 9.65
CA GLN A 457 -5.46 2.46 9.33
C GLN A 457 -6.82 3.16 9.16
N HIS A 458 -7.68 3.11 10.18
CA HIS A 458 -9.08 3.56 10.08
C HIS A 458 -9.27 5.02 9.69
N SER A 459 -8.30 5.91 9.92
CA SER A 459 -8.39 7.29 9.46
C SER A 459 -8.49 7.42 7.94
N LYS A 460 -8.02 6.41 7.19
CA LYS A 460 -8.13 6.33 5.73
C LYS A 460 -9.35 5.52 5.26
N MET A 461 -10.18 5.02 6.17
CA MET A 461 -11.34 4.20 5.82
C MET A 461 -12.37 4.97 5.00
N GLY A 462 -12.87 4.35 3.94
CA GLY A 462 -13.76 4.97 2.96
C GLY A 462 -13.05 5.90 1.97
N ARG A 463 -11.75 6.20 2.17
CA ARG A 463 -10.99 7.07 1.26
C ARG A 463 -10.86 6.38 -0.09
N VAL A 464 -11.34 7.10 -1.10
CA VAL A 464 -11.17 6.75 -2.51
C VAL A 464 -9.91 7.44 -3.02
N ALA A 465 -9.11 6.69 -3.77
CA ALA A 465 -7.94 7.15 -4.51
C ALA A 465 -8.21 6.89 -6.00
N ILE A 466 -8.18 7.95 -6.80
CA ILE A 466 -8.29 7.90 -8.26
C ILE A 466 -7.12 8.74 -8.77
N ASP A 467 -5.98 8.09 -8.97
CA ASP A 467 -4.70 8.75 -9.17
C ASP A 467 -4.09 8.33 -10.52
N GLU A 468 -3.45 9.27 -11.22
CA GLU A 468 -2.62 9.02 -12.42
C GLU A 468 -1.17 9.11 -11.94
N GLU A 469 -0.53 7.97 -11.67
CA GLU A 469 0.79 7.94 -11.02
C GLU A 469 1.84 7.20 -11.84
N ASP A 470 1.42 6.26 -12.70
CA ASP A 470 2.33 5.43 -13.48
C ASP A 470 2.56 6.01 -14.89
N TYR A 471 3.83 6.22 -15.26
CA TYR A 471 4.21 6.85 -16.53
C TYR A 471 5.34 6.11 -17.25
N LEU A 472 5.24 6.06 -18.58
CA LEU A 472 6.33 5.72 -19.48
C LEU A 472 6.79 6.97 -20.21
N ILE A 473 8.07 7.30 -20.12
CA ILE A 473 8.64 8.58 -20.53
C ILE A 473 9.78 8.35 -21.53
N THR A 474 9.87 9.19 -22.56
CA THR A 474 10.97 9.22 -23.52
C THR A 474 11.29 10.65 -23.99
N LEU A 475 12.29 10.81 -24.84
CA LEU A 475 12.71 12.10 -25.40
C LEU A 475 11.74 12.60 -26.46
N LYS A 476 11.50 13.91 -26.48
CA LYS A 476 10.84 14.56 -27.63
C LYS A 476 11.77 14.56 -28.86
N PRO A 477 11.21 14.57 -30.09
CA PRO A 477 11.99 14.70 -31.30
C PRO A 477 12.92 15.93 -31.32
N LYS A 478 12.43 17.08 -30.85
CA LYS A 478 13.22 18.32 -30.75
C LYS A 478 14.43 18.22 -29.80
N SER A 479 14.45 17.21 -28.93
CA SER A 479 15.52 16.95 -27.95
C SER A 479 16.38 15.75 -28.35
N GLY A 480 16.31 15.31 -29.61
CA GLY A 480 17.08 14.17 -30.14
C GLY A 480 16.39 12.81 -29.98
N GLY A 481 15.13 12.79 -29.56
CA GLY A 481 14.32 11.58 -29.51
C GLY A 481 14.01 11.05 -30.91
N ARG A 482 14.19 9.75 -31.10
CA ARG A 482 13.94 9.05 -32.38
C ARG A 482 12.66 8.24 -32.38
N PHE A 483 11.94 8.23 -31.26
CA PHE A 483 10.76 7.38 -31.07
C PHE A 483 9.53 8.18 -30.67
N LEU A 484 8.39 7.69 -31.11
CA LEU A 484 7.07 8.16 -30.73
C LEU A 484 6.39 7.11 -29.85
N LEU A 485 5.73 7.59 -28.80
CA LEU A 485 4.85 6.79 -27.95
C LEU A 485 3.50 6.62 -28.69
N THR A 486 3.15 5.40 -29.05
CA THR A 486 1.90 5.08 -29.77
C THR A 486 1.15 3.94 -29.11
N HIS A 487 -0.18 3.91 -29.27
CA HIS A 487 -1.04 2.86 -28.72
C HIS A 487 -0.86 2.66 -27.21
N PRO A 488 -1.00 3.72 -26.40
CA PRO A 488 -0.86 3.57 -24.96
C PRO A 488 -1.99 2.69 -24.40
N THR A 489 -1.68 1.94 -23.34
CA THR A 489 -2.60 1.02 -22.67
C THR A 489 -2.56 1.20 -21.16
N VAL A 490 -3.67 0.90 -20.51
CA VAL A 490 -3.82 0.85 -19.05
C VAL A 490 -4.47 -0.48 -18.69
N GLY A 491 -3.85 -1.26 -17.80
CA GLY A 491 -4.29 -2.62 -17.50
C GLY A 491 -4.21 -3.56 -18.71
N PHE A 492 -3.25 -3.35 -19.61
CA PHE A 492 -3.10 -4.06 -20.90
C PHE A 492 -4.26 -3.85 -21.89
N LYS A 493 -5.12 -2.85 -21.67
CA LYS A 493 -6.26 -2.51 -22.54
C LYS A 493 -6.10 -1.09 -23.09
N LYS A 494 -6.68 -0.83 -24.27
CA LYS A 494 -6.67 0.52 -24.88
C LYS A 494 -7.77 1.40 -24.30
N GLU A 495 -8.84 0.77 -23.82
CA GLU A 495 -9.94 1.43 -23.16
C GLU A 495 -9.49 1.94 -21.78
N MET A 496 -9.99 3.13 -21.42
CA MET A 496 -9.79 3.67 -20.08
C MET A 496 -10.44 2.75 -19.04
N PRO A 497 -9.90 2.69 -17.81
CA PRO A 497 -10.50 1.86 -16.77
C PRO A 497 -11.84 2.47 -16.34
N ASP A 498 -12.77 1.61 -15.93
CA ASP A 498 -14.01 2.06 -15.30
C ASP A 498 -13.69 2.56 -13.89
N ILE A 499 -13.87 3.86 -13.65
CA ILE A 499 -13.64 4.50 -12.34
C ILE A 499 -14.56 3.98 -11.23
N ASN A 500 -15.59 3.20 -11.58
CA ASN A 500 -16.47 2.54 -10.63
C ASN A 500 -16.02 1.12 -10.26
N GLN A 501 -14.93 0.62 -10.86
CA GLN A 501 -14.35 -0.69 -10.55
C GLN A 501 -13.09 -0.52 -9.72
N TYR A 502 -13.21 -0.82 -8.42
CA TYR A 502 -12.08 -0.73 -7.50
C TYR A 502 -11.09 -1.89 -7.66
N LEU A 503 -9.81 -1.57 -7.50
CA LEU A 503 -8.71 -2.52 -7.40
C LEU A 503 -8.45 -2.95 -5.94
N PRO A 504 -7.82 -4.13 -5.74
CA PRO A 504 -7.54 -5.14 -6.77
C PRO A 504 -8.80 -5.91 -7.18
N SER A 505 -8.76 -6.56 -8.34
CA SER A 505 -9.82 -7.42 -8.85
C SER A 505 -9.27 -8.76 -9.35
N GLN A 506 -10.14 -9.76 -9.59
CA GLN A 506 -9.72 -11.02 -10.21
C GLN A 506 -9.05 -10.79 -11.58
N ASP A 507 -9.52 -9.79 -12.33
CA ASP A 507 -8.98 -9.39 -13.63
C ASP A 507 -7.69 -8.56 -13.52
N ASN A 508 -7.50 -7.81 -12.44
CA ASN A 508 -6.26 -7.10 -12.15
C ASN A 508 -5.84 -7.29 -10.69
N GLN A 509 -4.90 -8.21 -10.50
CA GLN A 509 -4.44 -8.61 -9.17
C GLN A 509 -3.43 -7.64 -8.55
N SER A 510 -2.96 -6.64 -9.32
CA SER A 510 -2.24 -5.51 -8.76
C SER A 510 -3.22 -4.47 -8.25
N ASP A 511 -2.79 -3.70 -7.27
CA ASP A 511 -3.52 -2.55 -6.80
C ASP A 511 -3.36 -1.35 -7.78
N HIS A 512 -2.42 -1.39 -8.73
CA HIS A 512 -2.33 -0.45 -9.86
C HIS A 512 -2.71 -1.13 -11.19
N TYR A 513 -3.14 -0.33 -12.17
CA TYR A 513 -3.18 -0.74 -13.57
C TYR A 513 -1.81 -0.54 -14.22
N PRO A 514 -1.18 -1.60 -14.75
CA PRO A 514 0.05 -1.46 -15.54
C PRO A 514 -0.16 -0.53 -16.73
N VAL A 515 0.79 0.35 -16.96
CA VAL A 515 0.80 1.24 -18.13
C VAL A 515 1.69 0.64 -19.19
N GLY A 516 1.22 0.64 -20.44
CA GLY A 516 1.95 0.10 -21.58
C GLY A 516 1.95 1.07 -22.75
N VAL A 517 2.94 0.95 -23.64
CA VAL A 517 2.98 1.73 -24.88
C VAL A 517 3.87 1.04 -25.92
N THR A 518 3.58 1.28 -27.20
CA THR A 518 4.44 0.87 -28.31
C THR A 518 5.31 2.04 -28.76
N ILE A 519 6.63 1.89 -28.69
CA ILE A 519 7.55 2.86 -29.28
C ILE A 519 7.82 2.53 -30.75
N VAL A 520 7.64 3.50 -31.64
CA VAL A 520 7.89 3.40 -33.09
C VAL A 520 8.82 4.51 -33.54
N PRO A 521 9.67 4.33 -34.57
CA PRO A 521 10.57 5.38 -35.01
C PRO A 521 9.78 6.56 -35.55
N CYS A 522 10.31 7.75 -35.33
CA CYS A 522 9.95 8.92 -36.11
C CYS A 522 10.28 8.60 -37.57
N LEU A 523 9.27 8.53 -38.44
CA LEU A 523 9.51 8.47 -39.88
C LEU A 523 10.28 9.75 -40.29
N PRO A 524 11.28 9.63 -41.19
CA PRO A 524 12.03 10.78 -41.70
C PRO A 524 11.15 11.78 -42.45
#